data_AF-A0A371J315-F1
#
_entry.id   AF-A0A371J315-F1
#
_cell.length_a   1.000
_cell.length_b   1.000
_cell.length_c   1.000
_cell.angle_alpha   90.00
_cell.angle_beta   90.00
_cell.angle_gamma   90.00
#
_symmetry.space_group_name_H-M   'P 1'
#
loop_
_entity.id
_entity.type
_entity.pdbx_description
1 polymer ?
#
loop_
_entity_poly.entity_id
_entity_poly.type
_entity_poly.pdbx_seq_one_letter_code
_entity_poly.pdbx_strand_id
1 'polypeptide(L)' 'MNVALKLVMTFKTTAGNKVSLTVADPRSDVSEQDIKDAMEVIVNNNIFAPNGSELVEALEAKVVKTDTTDYDLVV' A
#
# COMPACT_ATOMS: atom_id res chain seq x y z
N MET A 1 -10.66 -12.23 -17.79
CA MET A 1 -9.53 -12.23 -16.83
C MET A 1 -9.26 -10.80 -16.47
N ASN A 2 -9.64 -10.37 -15.27
CA ASN A 2 -9.29 -9.06 -14.75
C ASN A 2 -8.04 -9.22 -13.87
N VAL A 3 -6.99 -8.45 -14.17
CA VAL A 3 -5.75 -8.48 -13.41
C VAL A 3 -5.62 -7.13 -12.71
N ALA A 4 -5.77 -7.12 -11.39
CA ALA A 4 -5.61 -5.92 -10.58
C ALA A 4 -4.29 -5.98 -9.81
N LEU A 5 -3.47 -4.94 -9.95
CA LEU A 5 -2.27 -4.74 -9.13
C LEU A 5 -2.57 -3.70 -8.07
N LYS A 6 -2.15 -3.97 -6.83
CA LYS A 6 -2.26 -3.02 -5.73
C LYS A 6 -1.01 -3.07 -4.87
N LEU A 7 -0.43 -1.91 -4.59
CA LEU A 7 0.69 -1.78 -3.67
C LEU A 7 0.15 -1.43 -2.29
N VAL A 8 0.37 -2.33 -1.34
CA VAL A 8 -0.05 -2.16 0.06
C VAL A 8 1.16 -1.84 0.89
N MET A 9 1.18 -0.67 1.51
CA MET A 9 2.22 -0.19 2.40
C MET A 9 1.66 -0.07 3.81
N THR A 10 2.32 -0.66 4.80
CA THR A 10 1.93 -0.57 6.20
C THR A 10 2.90 0.33 6.95
N PHE A 11 2.34 1.26 7.69
CA PHE A 11 3.04 2.23 8.51
C PHE A 11 2.65 2.08 9.97
N LYS A 12 3.55 2.50 10.86
CA LYS A 12 3.29 2.68 12.27
C LYS A 12 3.03 4.15 12.54
N THR A 13 2.09 4.43 13.41
CA THR A 13 1.76 5.78 13.86
C THR A 13 2.40 6.11 15.20
N THR A 14 2.47 7.39 15.58
CA THR A 14 2.91 7.85 16.91
C THR A 14 2.15 7.19 18.05
N ALA A 15 0.86 6.90 17.85
CA ALA A 15 0.00 6.20 18.81
C ALA A 15 0.27 4.69 18.91
N GLY A 16 1.21 4.14 18.13
CA GLY A 16 1.52 2.71 18.06
C GLY A 16 0.55 1.91 17.19
N ASN A 17 -0.44 2.55 16.56
CA ASN A 17 -1.37 1.90 15.64
C ASN A 17 -0.71 1.64 14.29
N LYS A 18 -1.13 0.56 13.62
CA LYS A 18 -0.70 0.25 12.25
C LYS A 18 -1.74 0.75 11.25
N VAL A 19 -1.29 1.47 10.23
CA VAL A 19 -2.13 1.99 9.15
C VAL A 19 -1.62 1.44 7.83
N SER A 20 -2.52 0.90 7.02
CA SER A 20 -2.22 0.39 5.69
C SER A 20 -2.71 1.35 4.61
N LEU A 21 -1.79 1.83 3.79
CA LEU A 21 -2.06 2.61 2.60
C LEU A 21 -2.08 1.68 1.39
N THR A 22 -3.12 1.77 0.56
CA THR A 22 -3.22 0.99 -0.67
C THR A 22 -3.20 1.91 -1.86
N VAL A 23 -2.27 1.65 -2.78
CA VAL A 23 -2.17 2.33 -4.07
C VAL A 23 -2.69 1.37 -5.15
N ALA A 24 -3.79 1.75 -5.79
CA ALA A 24 -4.33 1.04 -6.95
C ALA A 24 -3.48 1.32 -8.19
N ASP A 25 -3.31 0.33 -9.06
CA ASP A 25 -2.52 0.40 -10.29
C ASP A 25 -1.12 1.00 -10.06
N PRO A 26 -0.30 0.40 -9.17
CA PRO A 26 1.08 0.84 -9.00
C PRO A 26 1.84 0.69 -10.31
N ARG A 27 2.83 1.57 -10.53
CA ARG A 27 3.74 1.50 -11.66
C ARG A 27 4.35 0.09 -11.76
N SER A 28 4.32 -0.50 -12.95
CA SER A 28 4.77 -1.87 -13.20
C SER A 28 6.28 -2.07 -13.01
N ASP A 29 7.04 -0.99 -13.06
CA ASP A 29 8.49 -0.91 -12.88
C ASP A 29 8.89 -0.42 -11.47
N VAL A 30 7.96 -0.45 -10.50
CA VAL A 30 8.26 -0.03 -9.13
C VAL A 30 9.31 -0.96 -8.51
N SER A 31 10.45 -0.39 -8.10
CA SER A 31 11.51 -1.13 -7.41
C SER A 31 11.33 -1.05 -5.90
N GLU A 32 12.01 -1.92 -5.16
CA GLU A 32 12.04 -1.84 -3.69
C GLU A 32 12.56 -0.48 -3.19
N GLN A 33 13.50 0.13 -3.92
CA GLN A 33 14.05 1.45 -3.57
C GLN A 33 12.99 2.54 -3.76
N ASP A 34 12.25 2.53 -4.87
CA ASP A 34 11.18 3.50 -5.12
C ASP A 34 10.10 3.42 -4.02
N ILE A 35 9.77 2.20 -3.58
CA ILE A 35 8.81 2.00 -2.49
C ILE A 35 9.36 2.57 -1.18
N LYS A 36 10.63 2.30 -0.85
CA LYS A 36 11.27 2.84 0.35
C LYS A 36 11.30 4.37 0.33
N ASP A 37 11.72 4.95 -0.79
CA ASP A 37 11.77 6.40 -0.98
C ASP A 37 10.37 7.00 -0.84
N ALA A 38 9.34 6.38 -1.44
CA ALA A 38 7.96 6.82 -1.28
C ALA A 38 7.46 6.72 0.18
N MET A 39 7.77 5.61 0.86
CA MET A 39 7.42 5.43 2.27
C MET A 39 8.14 6.45 3.17
N GLU A 40 9.40 6.74 2.89
CA GLU A 40 10.19 7.74 3.61
C GLU A 40 9.66 9.16 3.36
N VAL A 41 9.29 9.48 2.12
CA VAL A 41 8.63 10.75 1.76
C VAL A 41 7.28 10.88 2.48
N ILE A 42 6.50 9.81 2.63
CA ILE A 42 5.23 9.81 3.37
C ILE A 42 5.45 10.11 4.85
N VAL A 43 6.44 9.47 5.48
CA VAL A 43 6.80 9.69 6.89
C VAL A 43 7.39 11.09 7.09
N ASN A 44 8.31 11.52 6.23
CA ASN A 44 8.97 12.84 6.30
C ASN A 44 8.00 14.00 6.04
N ASN A 45 7.07 13.84 5.08
CA ASN A 45 6.06 14.86 4.86
C ASN A 45 5.12 14.98 6.06
N ASN A 46 4.90 13.87 6.79
CA ASN A 46 4.03 13.82 7.96
C ASN A 46 2.62 14.43 7.70
N ILE A 47 2.20 14.46 6.44
CA ILE A 47 0.92 15.03 5.99
C ILE A 47 -0.25 14.07 6.21
N PHE A 48 0.05 12.81 6.52
CA PHE A 48 -0.94 11.79 6.80
C PHE A 48 -1.07 11.61 8.31
N ALA A 49 -2.15 12.15 8.87
CA ALA A 49 -2.54 11.98 10.27
C ALA A 49 -3.87 11.21 10.39
N PRO A 50 -3.91 9.92 10.01
CA PRO A 50 -5.09 9.09 10.24
C PRO A 50 -5.45 9.10 11.73
N ASN A 51 -6.68 9.53 12.05
CA ASN A 51 -7.17 9.72 13.42
C ASN A 51 -6.30 10.66 14.28
N GLY A 52 -5.61 11.63 13.66
CA GLY A 52 -4.73 12.57 14.36
C GLY A 52 -3.39 11.96 14.80
N SER A 53 -3.07 10.74 14.37
CA SER A 53 -1.79 10.09 14.65
C SER A 53 -0.91 10.11 13.41
N GLU A 54 0.22 10.78 13.54
CA GLU A 54 1.26 10.92 12.52
C GLU A 54 1.92 9.57 12.19
N LEU A 55 2.28 9.35 10.92
CA LEU A 55 3.02 8.17 10.48
C LEU A 55 4.50 8.35 10.82
N VAL A 56 5.06 7.47 11.65
CA VAL A 56 6.45 7.60 12.16
C VAL A 56 7.41 6.58 11.59
N GLU A 57 6.91 5.45 11.10
CA GLU A 57 7.77 4.35 10.68
C GLU A 57 7.11 3.54 9.56
N ALA A 58 7.89 3.21 8.54
CA ALA A 58 7.53 2.29 7.47
C ALA A 58 7.77 0.85 7.93
N LEU A 59 6.73 0.02 8.04
CA LEU A 59 6.85 -1.35 8.57
C LEU A 59 7.02 -2.39 7.46
N GLU A 60 6.11 -2.39 6.48
CA GLU A 60 6.16 -3.33 5.36
C GLU A 60 5.58 -2.70 4.10
N ALA A 61 6.00 -3.21 2.95
CA ALA A 61 5.33 -2.95 1.69
C ALA A 61 5.27 -4.23 0.85
N LYS A 62 4.15 -4.41 0.15
CA LYS A 62 3.90 -5.59 -0.69
C LYS A 62 3.07 -5.23 -1.91
N VAL A 63 3.47 -5.75 -3.05
CA VAL A 63 2.67 -5.71 -4.28
C VAL A 63 1.77 -6.93 -4.29
N VAL A 64 0.46 -6.71 -4.32
CA VAL A 64 -0.54 -7.77 -4.43
C VAL A 64 -1.07 -7.77 -5.85
N LYS A 65 -0.92 -8.91 -6.53
CA LYS A 65 -1.57 -9.19 -7.81
C LYS A 65 -2.81 -10.03 -7.56
N THR A 66 -3.94 -9.59 -8.08
CA THR A 66 -5.21 -10.32 -7.99
C THR A 66 -5.68 -10.66 -9.39
N ASP A 67 -5.77 -11.95 -9.69
CA ASP A 67 -6.30 -12.48 -10.94
C ASP A 67 -7.73 -12.96 -10.71
N THR A 68 -8.71 -12.33 -11.38
CA THR A 68 -10.13 -12.69 -11.30
C THR A 68 -10.58 -13.37 -12.59
N THR A 69 -11.14 -14.57 -12.44
CA THR A 69 -11.76 -15.35 -13.50
C THR A 69 -13.20 -15.66 -13.10
N ASP A 70 -14.16 -15.04 -13.80
CA ASP A 70 -15.57 -15.31 -13.63
C ASP A 70 -15.92 -16.64 -14.31
N TYR A 71 -16.65 -17.50 -13.61
CA TYR A 71 -17.20 -18.74 -14.15
C TYR A 71 -18.72 -18.64 -14.14
N ASP A 72 -19.34 -18.90 -15.29
CA ASP A 72 -20.78 -19.03 -15.37
C ASP A 72 -21.19 -20.43 -14.88
N LEU A 73 -21.99 -20.48 -13.81
CA LEU A 73 -22.41 -21.73 -13.17
C LEU A 73 -23.84 -22.15 -13.56
N VAL A 74 -24.39 -21.59 -14.64
CA VAL A 74 -25.71 -22.01 -15.14
C VAL A 74 -25.61 -23.43 -15.74
N VAL A 75 -26.32 -24.36 -15.11
CA VAL A 75 -26.53 -25.76 -15.56
C VAL A 75 -27.84 -25.83 -16.34
#